data_AF-A0A1Z4BL87-F1
#
_entry.id   AF-A0A1Z4BL87-F1
#
_cell.length_a   1.000
_cell.length_b   1.000
_cell.length_c   1.000
_cell.angle_alpha   90.00
_cell.angle_beta   90.00
_cell.angle_gamma   90.00
#
_symmetry.space_group_name_H-M   'P 1'
#
loop_
_entity.id
_entity.type
_entity.pdbx_description
1 polymer ?
#
loop_
_entity_poly.entity_id
_entity_poly.type
_entity_poly.pdbx_seq_one_letter_code
_entity_poly.pdbx_strand_id
1 'polypeptide(L)'
;MKYKSLIITLLLLPYCALAQMAQNQTLIHDLTALIKQKDNYTQQKERKIKETIDLLRVPNASAEQRYAINQRLFDEFKTYISDSAVYYVKENIRIAEELQKPDLQNDSRLSLASLYIISGNYLDAADLLKAIDKEQLQKPQLIQYYNCYLNLYNNYAFNNPDAKTYIAKSNAYRDLLLNLVDKNSTHYILLYAGVLTDAGRYDKAEKLLLDRFALMHTDEHEKAVLGYVLGTLYKKKKNVPKQIEYFAISASCDIKDAIKENASMLELASALFQLGEVENAYTCIKSAMEDATFCNAQLRSDEVMKIFPIIEKAYQERIHSQNTKLRNALLLVGLFAVFLIIAVVLVTRQMKRIAKIRKELYHKNQDLEQLNEHLRDVVTQLNESNEVKEAYIGEFFNLCSVYISKLEKYQKMLTKKAKDRNWDELNKVLRSTEMIEQELKEFYKLFDDIFLHLFPHFITEFNALLAEDERFAPKPHEMTPELRIFALIRLGITDSSKIATFLHYSTNTIYNYRTRVRNKAIVPRETFEEKVMKIGKK
;
A
#
# COMPACT_ATOMS: atom_id res chain seq x y z
N MET A 1 25.78 -29.93 -32.40
CA MET A 1 25.27 -28.78 -33.20
C MET A 1 23.74 -28.74 -33.34
N LYS A 2 23.02 -29.87 -33.51
CA LYS A 2 21.55 -29.88 -33.68
C LYS A 2 20.75 -29.25 -32.52
N TYR A 3 21.16 -29.44 -31.27
CA TYR A 3 20.47 -28.87 -30.09
C TYR A 3 20.63 -27.35 -29.90
N LYS A 4 21.78 -26.77 -30.29
CA LYS A 4 21.99 -25.31 -30.24
C LYS A 4 21.13 -24.58 -31.28
N SER A 5 20.96 -25.16 -32.48
CA SER A 5 20.07 -24.60 -33.51
C SER A 5 18.60 -24.66 -33.12
N LEU A 6 18.17 -25.72 -32.40
CA LEU A 6 16.81 -25.86 -31.87
C LEU A 6 16.49 -24.83 -30.78
N ILE A 7 17.44 -24.54 -29.88
CA ILE A 7 17.27 -23.55 -28.81
C ILE A 7 17.23 -22.12 -29.36
N ILE A 8 18.06 -21.82 -30.38
CA ILE A 8 18.05 -20.51 -31.05
C ILE A 8 16.73 -20.29 -31.82
N THR A 9 16.18 -21.32 -32.48
CA THR A 9 14.86 -21.22 -33.12
C THR A 9 13.72 -21.08 -32.10
N LEU A 10 13.80 -21.77 -30.95
CA LEU A 10 12.81 -21.65 -29.87
C LEU A 10 12.83 -20.26 -29.18
N LEU A 11 13.99 -19.59 -29.12
CA LEU A 11 14.14 -18.24 -28.56
C LEU A 11 13.79 -17.12 -29.56
N LEU A 12 13.91 -17.36 -30.88
CA LEU A 12 13.58 -16.37 -31.91
C LEU A 12 12.09 -16.31 -32.27
N LEU A 13 11.37 -17.43 -32.18
CA LEU A 13 9.93 -17.51 -32.40
C LEU A 13 9.09 -16.51 -31.57
N PRO A 14 9.31 -16.34 -30.25
CA PRO A 14 8.58 -15.33 -29.47
C PRO A 14 8.97 -13.89 -29.85
N TYR A 15 10.19 -13.66 -30.33
CA TYR A 15 10.65 -12.31 -30.73
C TYR A 15 9.96 -11.81 -32.01
N CYS A 16 9.78 -12.68 -33.01
CA CYS A 16 9.02 -12.32 -34.22
C CYS A 16 7.53 -12.08 -33.93
N ALA A 17 6.93 -12.86 -33.02
CA ALA A 17 5.54 -12.67 -32.61
C ALA A 17 5.35 -11.34 -31.86
N LEU A 18 6.28 -10.98 -30.97
CA LEU A 18 6.25 -9.70 -30.25
C LEU A 18 6.44 -8.49 -31.17
N ALA A 19 7.35 -8.57 -32.15
CA ALA A 19 7.56 -7.49 -33.11
C ALA A 19 6.33 -7.22 -33.98
N GLN A 20 5.66 -8.28 -34.47
CA GLN A 20 4.42 -8.15 -35.25
C GLN A 20 3.28 -7.57 -34.40
N MET A 21 3.18 -7.96 -33.12
CA MET A 21 2.17 -7.39 -32.22
C MET A 21 2.42 -5.91 -31.94
N ALA A 22 3.67 -5.50 -31.75
CA ALA A 22 4.02 -4.08 -31.59
C ALA A 22 3.69 -3.26 -32.84
N GLN A 23 3.99 -3.77 -34.04
CA GLN A 23 3.63 -3.12 -35.29
C GLN A 23 2.12 -2.96 -35.45
N ASN A 24 1.35 -4.01 -35.17
CA ASN A 24 -0.11 -3.94 -35.22
C ASN A 24 -0.67 -2.93 -34.21
N GLN A 25 -0.10 -2.86 -33.00
CA GLN A 25 -0.51 -1.87 -32.00
C GLN A 25 -0.28 -0.44 -32.48
N THR A 26 0.87 -0.15 -33.12
CA THR A 26 1.12 1.15 -33.74
C THR A 26 0.09 1.46 -34.84
N LEU A 27 -0.16 0.50 -35.73
CA LEU A 27 -1.11 0.67 -36.83
C LEU A 27 -2.54 0.93 -36.33
N ILE A 28 -2.98 0.22 -35.28
CA ILE A 28 -4.28 0.43 -34.64
C ILE A 28 -4.32 1.79 -33.93
N HIS A 29 -3.24 2.19 -33.28
CA HIS A 29 -3.15 3.51 -32.65
C HIS A 29 -3.29 4.63 -33.69
N ASP A 30 -2.57 4.53 -34.81
CA ASP A 30 -2.65 5.48 -35.91
C ASP A 30 -4.05 5.51 -36.54
N LEU A 31 -4.66 4.34 -36.75
CA LEU A 31 -6.02 4.24 -37.27
C LEU A 31 -7.04 4.86 -36.31
N THR A 32 -6.95 4.60 -35.00
CA THR A 32 -7.87 5.19 -34.02
C THR A 32 -7.70 6.71 -33.89
N ALA A 33 -6.49 7.22 -34.08
CA ALA A 33 -6.24 8.65 -34.22
C ALA A 33 -6.88 9.20 -35.52
N LEU A 34 -6.78 8.47 -36.63
CA LEU A 34 -7.37 8.83 -37.91
C LEU A 34 -8.91 8.83 -37.86
N ILE A 35 -9.54 7.88 -37.16
CA ILE A 35 -10.99 7.86 -36.92
C ILE A 35 -11.44 9.15 -36.23
N LYS A 36 -10.66 9.71 -35.29
CA LYS A 36 -10.98 11.00 -34.65
C LYS A 36 -10.87 12.19 -35.62
N GLN A 37 -10.12 12.06 -36.70
CA GLN A 37 -9.96 13.08 -37.74
C GLN A 37 -10.90 12.87 -38.94
N LYS A 38 -11.72 11.81 -38.93
CA LYS A 38 -12.61 11.42 -40.04
C LYS A 38 -13.54 12.54 -40.51
N ASP A 39 -13.98 13.39 -39.59
CA ASP A 39 -14.84 14.54 -39.93
C ASP A 39 -14.10 15.57 -40.80
N ASN A 40 -12.79 15.75 -40.61
CA ASN A 40 -12.00 16.68 -41.44
C ASN A 40 -11.91 16.21 -42.90
N TYR A 41 -11.74 14.90 -43.13
CA TYR A 41 -11.74 14.33 -44.47
C TYR A 41 -13.13 14.38 -45.10
N THR A 42 -14.17 14.12 -44.30
CA THR A 42 -15.57 14.24 -44.72
C THR A 42 -15.88 15.68 -45.17
N GLN A 43 -15.51 16.70 -44.40
CA GLN A 43 -15.69 18.11 -44.76
C GLN A 43 -14.93 18.49 -46.04
N GLN A 44 -13.73 17.95 -46.26
CA GLN A 44 -12.98 18.18 -47.49
C GLN A 44 -13.69 17.60 -48.71
N LYS A 45 -14.26 16.39 -48.61
CA LYS A 45 -15.07 15.78 -49.66
C LYS A 45 -16.34 16.60 -49.91
N GLU A 46 -17.05 17.00 -48.86
CA GLU A 46 -18.27 17.82 -49.00
C GLU A 46 -17.99 19.17 -49.68
N ARG A 47 -16.83 19.79 -49.42
CA ARG A 47 -16.41 21.00 -50.13
C ARG A 47 -16.20 20.73 -51.62
N LYS A 48 -15.50 19.66 -51.99
CA LYS A 48 -15.30 19.27 -53.41
C LYS A 48 -16.63 18.99 -54.12
N ILE A 49 -17.54 18.29 -53.44
CA ILE A 49 -18.90 18.02 -53.94
C ILE A 49 -19.63 19.34 -54.18
N LYS A 50 -19.61 20.25 -53.20
CA LYS A 50 -20.25 21.56 -53.31
C LYS A 50 -19.69 22.38 -54.47
N GLU A 51 -18.36 22.46 -54.59
CA GLU A 51 -17.67 23.13 -55.71
C GLU A 51 -18.12 22.54 -57.06
N THR A 52 -18.28 21.22 -57.14
CA THR A 52 -18.74 20.55 -58.36
C THR A 52 -20.23 20.79 -58.64
N ILE A 53 -21.09 20.85 -57.61
CA ILE A 53 -22.50 21.24 -57.75
C ILE A 53 -22.61 22.68 -58.25
N ASP A 54 -21.76 23.59 -57.78
CA ASP A 54 -21.76 24.98 -58.23
C ASP A 54 -21.40 25.11 -59.72
N LEU A 55 -20.63 24.17 -60.30
CA LEU A 55 -20.39 24.11 -61.75
C LEU A 55 -21.67 23.83 -62.55
N LEU A 56 -22.66 23.10 -62.00
CA LEU A 56 -23.96 22.88 -62.65
C LEU A 56 -24.81 24.16 -62.71
N ARG A 57 -24.53 25.14 -61.85
CA ARG A 57 -25.26 26.41 -61.78
C ARG A 57 -24.76 27.45 -62.78
N VAL A 58 -23.64 27.18 -63.46
CA VAL A 58 -23.09 28.08 -64.47
C VAL A 58 -24.06 28.17 -65.66
N PRO A 59 -24.56 29.38 -66.00
CA PRO A 59 -25.49 29.53 -67.10
C PRO A 59 -24.84 29.12 -68.44
N ASN A 60 -25.63 28.51 -69.33
CA ASN A 60 -25.25 28.08 -70.67
C ASN A 60 -24.27 26.88 -70.77
N ALA A 61 -24.16 26.02 -69.75
CA ALA A 61 -23.40 24.78 -69.88
C ALA A 61 -24.00 23.86 -70.97
N SER A 62 -23.16 23.35 -71.88
CA SER A 62 -23.57 22.41 -72.92
C SER A 62 -24.04 21.07 -72.32
N ALA A 63 -24.80 20.28 -73.06
CA ALA A 63 -25.21 18.95 -72.61
C ALA A 63 -24.01 18.05 -72.31
N GLU A 64 -22.94 18.09 -73.11
CA GLU A 64 -21.68 17.37 -72.81
C GLU A 64 -21.01 17.85 -71.53
N GLN A 65 -21.01 19.16 -71.27
CA GLN A 65 -20.45 19.71 -70.04
C GLN A 65 -21.28 19.26 -68.83
N ARG A 66 -22.61 19.29 -68.93
CA ARG A 66 -23.50 18.79 -67.87
C ARG A 66 -23.27 17.30 -67.61
N TYR A 67 -23.14 16.50 -68.66
CA TYR A 67 -22.79 15.07 -68.54
C TYR A 67 -21.47 14.88 -67.78
N ALA A 68 -20.42 15.61 -68.17
CA ALA A 68 -19.11 15.50 -67.53
C ALA A 68 -19.12 15.95 -66.06
N ILE A 69 -19.87 17.01 -65.73
CA ILE A 69 -20.01 17.48 -64.35
C ILE A 69 -20.81 16.48 -63.51
N ASN A 70 -21.93 15.96 -64.03
CA ASN A 70 -22.71 14.91 -63.37
C ASN A 70 -21.90 13.63 -63.20
N GLN A 71 -21.04 13.27 -64.15
CA GLN A 71 -20.15 12.12 -64.02
C GLN A 71 -19.18 12.30 -62.85
N ARG A 72 -18.60 13.50 -62.68
CA ARG A 72 -17.75 13.81 -61.52
C ARG A 72 -18.54 13.72 -60.21
N LEU A 73 -19.77 14.22 -60.17
CA LEU A 73 -20.63 14.11 -59.00
C LEU A 73 -20.95 12.65 -58.68
N PHE A 74 -21.29 11.85 -59.69
CA PHE A 74 -21.45 10.41 -59.53
C PHE A 74 -20.19 9.77 -58.94
N ASP A 75 -19.01 10.08 -59.45
CA ASP A 75 -17.75 9.51 -58.95
C ASP A 75 -17.44 9.89 -57.49
N GLU A 76 -17.81 11.10 -57.05
CA GLU A 76 -17.69 11.52 -55.66
C GLU A 76 -18.73 10.83 -54.75
N PHE A 77 -19.97 10.66 -55.25
CA PHE A 77 -21.07 10.10 -54.47
C PHE A 77 -21.09 8.58 -54.40
N LYS A 78 -20.60 7.85 -55.41
CA LYS A 78 -20.77 6.39 -55.52
C LYS A 78 -20.27 5.59 -54.31
N THR A 79 -19.26 6.10 -53.61
CA THR A 79 -18.71 5.50 -52.37
C THR A 79 -19.04 6.32 -51.10
N TYR A 80 -19.81 7.41 -51.23
CA TYR A 80 -20.15 8.33 -50.15
C TYR A 80 -21.65 8.26 -49.78
N ILE A 81 -22.54 8.53 -50.74
CA ILE A 81 -24.01 8.50 -50.58
C ILE A 81 -24.64 7.86 -51.84
N SER A 82 -25.18 6.66 -51.67
CA SER A 82 -25.70 5.84 -52.77
C SER A 82 -26.86 6.50 -53.53
N ASP A 83 -27.82 7.09 -52.81
CA ASP A 83 -29.01 7.70 -53.42
C ASP A 83 -28.65 8.87 -54.35
N SER A 84 -27.73 9.72 -53.93
CA SER A 84 -27.20 10.82 -54.74
C SER A 84 -26.47 10.29 -55.97
N ALA A 85 -25.68 9.22 -55.84
CA ALA A 85 -24.99 8.61 -56.97
C ALA A 85 -25.99 8.07 -58.01
N VAL A 86 -27.07 7.41 -57.57
CA VAL A 86 -28.17 6.94 -58.43
C VAL A 86 -28.84 8.10 -59.16
N TYR A 87 -29.07 9.23 -58.48
CA TYR A 87 -29.64 10.43 -59.09
C TYR A 87 -28.78 10.93 -60.26
N TYR A 88 -27.49 11.20 -60.02
CA TYR A 88 -26.61 11.78 -61.03
C TYR A 88 -26.34 10.83 -62.21
N VAL A 89 -26.24 9.52 -61.97
CA VAL A 89 -26.06 8.56 -63.08
C VAL A 89 -27.32 8.42 -63.92
N LYS A 90 -28.52 8.49 -63.32
CA LYS A 90 -29.79 8.50 -64.08
C LYS A 90 -29.92 9.76 -64.93
N GLU A 91 -29.45 10.90 -64.41
CA GLU A 91 -29.41 12.13 -65.19
C GLU A 91 -28.40 12.03 -66.35
N ASN A 92 -27.25 11.38 -66.15
CA ASN A 92 -26.32 11.08 -67.23
C ASN A 92 -26.91 10.18 -68.33
N ILE A 93 -27.74 9.20 -67.97
CA ILE A 93 -28.47 8.38 -68.96
C ILE A 93 -29.36 9.28 -69.82
N ARG A 94 -30.14 10.20 -69.22
CA ARG A 94 -31.01 11.13 -69.94
C ARG A 94 -30.23 12.07 -70.85
N ILE A 95 -29.14 12.66 -70.34
CA ILE A 95 -28.30 13.55 -71.13
C ILE A 95 -27.64 12.79 -72.30
N ALA A 96 -27.19 11.54 -72.08
CA ALA A 96 -26.63 10.72 -73.15
C ALA A 96 -27.66 10.38 -74.24
N GLU A 97 -28.93 10.19 -73.86
CA GLU A 97 -30.05 10.00 -74.77
C GLU A 97 -30.33 11.27 -75.60
N GLU A 98 -30.35 12.44 -74.96
CA GLU A 98 -30.48 13.75 -75.63
C GLU A 98 -29.34 14.00 -76.63
N LEU A 99 -28.12 13.62 -76.24
CA LEU A 99 -26.91 13.72 -77.07
C LEU A 99 -26.84 12.66 -78.18
N GLN A 100 -27.72 11.65 -78.16
CA GLN A 100 -27.70 10.50 -79.06
C GLN A 100 -26.33 9.78 -79.07
N LYS A 101 -25.68 9.69 -77.90
CA LYS A 101 -24.36 9.04 -77.75
C LYS A 101 -24.51 7.68 -77.05
N PRO A 102 -24.61 6.56 -77.80
CA PRO A 102 -24.84 5.24 -77.22
C PRO A 102 -23.71 4.79 -76.29
N ASP A 103 -22.46 5.21 -76.55
CA ASP A 103 -21.32 4.91 -75.67
C ASP A 103 -21.55 5.47 -74.26
N LEU A 104 -21.95 6.75 -74.14
CA LEU A 104 -22.20 7.39 -72.85
C LEU A 104 -23.42 6.79 -72.13
N GLN A 105 -24.43 6.39 -72.90
CA GLN A 105 -25.61 5.71 -72.36
C GLN A 105 -25.23 4.35 -71.77
N ASN A 106 -24.39 3.58 -72.47
CA ASN A 106 -23.89 2.30 -72.01
C ASN A 106 -23.02 2.46 -70.75
N ASP A 107 -22.09 3.41 -70.72
CA ASP A 107 -21.25 3.70 -69.53
C ASP A 107 -22.11 4.04 -68.30
N SER A 108 -23.11 4.89 -68.47
CA SER A 108 -24.02 5.31 -67.40
C SER A 108 -24.91 4.17 -66.92
N ARG A 109 -25.43 3.36 -67.86
CA ARG A 109 -26.20 2.15 -67.53
C ARG A 109 -25.37 1.14 -66.74
N LEU A 110 -24.16 0.82 -67.20
CA LEU A 110 -23.25 -0.08 -66.49
C LEU A 110 -22.92 0.43 -65.08
N SER A 111 -22.72 1.75 -64.94
CA SER A 111 -22.50 2.40 -63.64
C SER A 111 -23.71 2.28 -62.71
N LEU A 112 -24.93 2.46 -63.24
CA LEU A 112 -26.17 2.27 -62.49
C LEU A 112 -26.38 0.80 -62.08
N ALA A 113 -26.11 -0.16 -62.97
CA ALA A 113 -26.14 -1.59 -62.62
C ALA A 113 -25.19 -1.90 -61.45
N SER A 114 -23.97 -1.35 -61.48
CA SER A 114 -23.01 -1.53 -60.40
C SER A 114 -23.53 -1.01 -59.05
N LEU A 115 -24.15 0.17 -59.02
CA LEU A 115 -24.77 0.69 -57.80
C LEU A 115 -25.89 -0.22 -57.29
N TYR A 116 -26.78 -0.68 -58.17
CA TYR A 116 -27.86 -1.59 -57.80
C TYR A 116 -27.35 -2.93 -57.25
N ILE A 117 -26.26 -3.49 -57.79
CA ILE A 117 -25.64 -4.69 -57.24
C ILE A 117 -25.14 -4.45 -55.81
N ILE A 118 -24.48 -3.32 -55.57
CA ILE A 118 -23.90 -2.96 -54.27
C ILE A 118 -25.01 -2.71 -53.23
N SER A 119 -26.11 -2.08 -53.62
CA SER A 119 -27.25 -1.82 -52.74
C SER A 119 -28.16 -3.04 -52.49
N GLY A 120 -27.95 -4.15 -53.21
CA GLY A 120 -28.76 -5.37 -53.09
C GLY A 120 -29.98 -5.44 -54.02
N ASN A 121 -30.15 -4.48 -54.94
CA ASN A 121 -31.23 -4.43 -55.92
C ASN A 121 -30.91 -5.32 -57.14
N TYR A 122 -30.77 -6.62 -56.90
CA TYR A 122 -30.24 -7.56 -57.89
C TYR A 122 -31.14 -7.75 -59.12
N LEU A 123 -32.46 -7.64 -58.97
CA LEU A 123 -33.41 -7.75 -60.09
C LEU A 123 -33.28 -6.56 -61.04
N ASP A 124 -33.28 -5.34 -60.51
CA ASP A 124 -33.12 -4.12 -61.31
C ASP A 124 -31.76 -4.10 -62.02
N ALA A 125 -30.69 -4.53 -61.34
CA ALA A 125 -29.38 -4.67 -61.95
C ALA A 125 -29.38 -5.69 -63.10
N ALA A 126 -30.00 -6.86 -62.91
CA ALA A 126 -30.05 -7.91 -63.91
C ALA A 126 -30.85 -7.47 -65.16
N ASP A 127 -31.99 -6.82 -64.96
CA ASP A 127 -32.81 -6.30 -66.06
C ASP A 127 -32.07 -5.22 -66.85
N LEU A 128 -31.38 -4.32 -66.15
CA LEU A 128 -30.60 -3.27 -66.77
C LEU A 128 -29.41 -3.83 -67.58
N LEU A 129 -28.70 -4.83 -67.05
CA LEU A 129 -27.62 -5.51 -67.80
C LEU A 129 -28.15 -6.30 -69.00
N LYS A 130 -29.32 -6.95 -68.87
CA LYS A 130 -29.94 -7.72 -69.96
C LYS A 130 -30.38 -6.83 -71.12
N ALA A 131 -30.75 -5.58 -70.85
CA ALA A 131 -31.15 -4.61 -71.85
C ALA A 131 -29.98 -4.05 -72.69
N ILE A 132 -28.73 -4.24 -72.25
CA ILE A 132 -27.55 -3.77 -72.98
C ILE A 132 -27.18 -4.79 -74.05
N ASP A 133 -27.07 -4.34 -75.31
CA ASP A 133 -26.54 -5.14 -76.40
C ASP A 133 -25.01 -5.24 -76.28
N LYS A 134 -24.53 -6.39 -75.80
CA LYS A 134 -23.10 -6.65 -75.57
C LYS A 134 -22.25 -6.58 -76.85
N GLU A 135 -22.85 -6.83 -78.03
CA GLU A 135 -22.12 -6.85 -79.31
C GLU A 135 -21.74 -5.42 -79.77
N GLN A 136 -22.41 -4.40 -79.21
CA GLN A 136 -22.15 -2.99 -79.50
C GLN A 136 -21.20 -2.34 -78.48
N LEU A 137 -20.77 -3.08 -77.45
CA LEU A 137 -19.91 -2.54 -76.41
C LEU A 137 -18.46 -2.44 -76.87
N GLN A 138 -17.85 -1.29 -76.60
CA GLN A 138 -16.40 -1.14 -76.73
C GLN A 138 -15.69 -1.98 -75.67
N LYS A 139 -14.41 -2.30 -75.91
CA LYS A 139 -13.62 -3.15 -74.99
C LYS A 139 -13.70 -2.72 -73.51
N PRO A 140 -13.56 -1.44 -73.13
CA PRO A 140 -13.68 -1.01 -71.73
C PRO A 140 -15.08 -1.28 -71.14
N GLN A 141 -16.13 -1.02 -71.92
CA GLN A 141 -17.51 -1.28 -71.51
C GLN A 141 -17.79 -2.77 -71.37
N LEU A 142 -17.27 -3.59 -72.28
CA LEU A 142 -17.40 -5.04 -72.20
C LEU A 142 -16.73 -5.61 -70.94
N ILE A 143 -15.57 -5.05 -70.55
CA ILE A 143 -14.92 -5.37 -69.27
C ILE A 143 -15.84 -5.00 -68.10
N GLN A 144 -16.40 -3.78 -68.08
CA GLN A 144 -17.31 -3.36 -67.02
C GLN A 144 -18.60 -4.19 -66.97
N TYR A 145 -19.15 -4.56 -68.12
CA TYR A 145 -20.31 -5.43 -68.26
C TYR A 145 -20.08 -6.81 -67.64
N TYR A 146 -18.96 -7.45 -67.95
CA TYR A 146 -18.61 -8.73 -67.34
C TYR A 146 -18.27 -8.60 -65.85
N ASN A 147 -17.66 -7.50 -65.41
CA ASN A 147 -17.48 -7.21 -63.98
C ASN A 147 -18.82 -7.09 -63.26
N CYS A 148 -19.81 -6.43 -63.86
CA CYS A 148 -21.15 -6.32 -63.29
C CYS A 148 -21.80 -7.70 -63.13
N TYR A 149 -21.74 -8.57 -64.14
CA TYR A 149 -22.26 -9.94 -63.99
C TYR A 149 -21.49 -10.78 -62.97
N LEU A 150 -20.17 -10.67 -62.94
CA LEU A 150 -19.33 -11.33 -61.94
C LEU A 150 -19.79 -10.92 -60.52
N ASN A 151 -19.91 -9.63 -60.27
CA ASN A 151 -20.31 -9.08 -58.97
C ASN A 151 -21.77 -9.38 -58.64
N LEU A 152 -22.69 -9.27 -59.61
CA LEU A 152 -24.11 -9.60 -59.44
C LEU A 152 -24.27 -11.02 -58.92
N TYR A 153 -23.69 -12.00 -59.61
CA TYR A 153 -23.82 -13.39 -59.21
C TYR A 153 -23.05 -13.74 -57.94
N ASN A 154 -21.89 -13.10 -57.70
CA ASN A 154 -21.13 -13.33 -56.47
C ASN A 154 -21.88 -12.81 -55.23
N ASN A 155 -22.42 -11.59 -55.29
CA ASN A 155 -23.17 -11.00 -54.19
C ASN A 155 -24.52 -11.72 -53.99
N TYR A 156 -25.21 -12.06 -55.09
CA TYR A 156 -26.46 -12.81 -55.01
C TYR A 156 -26.27 -14.18 -54.35
N ALA A 157 -25.12 -14.83 -54.54
CA ALA A 157 -24.83 -16.12 -53.92
C ALA A 157 -24.69 -16.08 -52.38
N PHE A 158 -24.33 -14.93 -51.79
CA PHE A 158 -23.96 -14.83 -50.37
C PHE A 158 -25.07 -15.28 -49.40
N ASN A 159 -26.33 -14.93 -49.70
CA ASN A 159 -27.51 -15.31 -48.89
C ASN A 159 -28.50 -16.18 -49.67
N ASN A 160 -28.11 -16.77 -50.80
CA ASN A 160 -29.01 -17.58 -51.62
C ASN A 160 -28.83 -19.09 -51.33
N PRO A 161 -29.93 -19.86 -51.13
CA PRO A 161 -29.85 -21.30 -50.91
C PRO A 161 -29.11 -22.07 -52.01
N ASP A 162 -29.15 -21.59 -53.26
CA ASP A 162 -28.46 -22.15 -54.41
C ASP A 162 -27.14 -21.40 -54.72
N ALA A 163 -26.39 -21.05 -53.68
CA ALA A 163 -25.11 -20.32 -53.79
C ALA A 163 -24.15 -20.96 -54.81
N LYS A 164 -24.10 -22.30 -54.88
CA LYS A 164 -23.20 -23.03 -55.78
C LYS A 164 -23.44 -22.68 -57.26
N THR A 165 -24.70 -22.60 -57.68
CA THR A 165 -25.06 -22.28 -59.06
C THR A 165 -24.65 -20.86 -59.43
N TYR A 166 -24.90 -19.90 -58.53
CA TYR A 166 -24.56 -18.50 -58.78
C TYR A 166 -23.05 -18.24 -58.70
N ILE A 167 -22.32 -18.91 -57.81
CA ILE A 167 -20.85 -18.89 -57.81
C ILE A 167 -20.31 -19.44 -59.13
N ALA A 168 -20.86 -20.54 -59.66
CA ALA A 168 -20.45 -21.08 -60.95
C ALA A 168 -20.69 -20.08 -62.10
N LYS A 169 -21.82 -19.37 -62.10
CA LYS A 169 -22.08 -18.28 -63.07
C LYS A 169 -21.07 -17.15 -62.92
N SER A 170 -20.81 -16.69 -61.70
CA SER A 170 -19.80 -15.65 -61.43
C SER A 170 -18.42 -16.04 -61.96
N ASN A 171 -18.01 -17.29 -61.72
CA ASN A 171 -16.74 -17.83 -62.21
C ASN A 171 -16.67 -17.87 -63.74
N ALA A 172 -17.76 -18.20 -64.43
CA ALA A 172 -17.78 -18.16 -65.89
C ALA A 172 -17.49 -16.74 -66.44
N TYR A 173 -18.04 -15.70 -65.81
CA TYR A 173 -17.72 -14.31 -66.18
C TYR A 173 -16.29 -13.90 -65.79
N ARG A 174 -15.75 -14.43 -64.68
CA ARG A 174 -14.35 -14.26 -64.31
C ARG A 174 -13.41 -14.82 -65.37
N ASP A 175 -13.71 -15.99 -65.93
CA ASP A 175 -12.89 -16.61 -66.97
C ASP A 175 -12.92 -15.79 -68.28
N LEU A 176 -14.07 -15.21 -68.64
CA LEU A 176 -14.17 -14.28 -69.76
C LEU A 176 -13.32 -13.02 -69.53
N LEU A 177 -13.38 -12.46 -68.33
CA LEU A 177 -12.60 -11.27 -67.97
C LEU A 177 -11.10 -11.51 -68.02
N LEU A 178 -10.61 -12.64 -67.50
CA LEU A 178 -9.18 -12.98 -67.49
C LEU A 178 -8.56 -13.03 -68.89
N ASN A 179 -9.35 -13.34 -69.92
CA ASN A 179 -8.89 -13.32 -71.32
C ASN A 179 -8.92 -11.92 -71.95
N LEU A 180 -9.65 -10.97 -71.35
CA LEU A 180 -9.92 -9.65 -71.93
C LEU A 180 -9.04 -8.55 -71.32
N VAL A 181 -8.79 -8.63 -70.01
CA VAL A 181 -8.04 -7.63 -69.23
C VAL A 181 -6.52 -7.80 -69.39
N ASP A 182 -5.78 -6.69 -69.27
CA ASP A 182 -4.31 -6.71 -69.34
C ASP A 182 -3.73 -7.49 -68.16
N LYS A 183 -2.85 -8.46 -68.43
CA LYS A 183 -2.20 -9.32 -67.44
C LYS A 183 -1.35 -8.55 -66.42
N ASN A 184 -0.88 -7.36 -66.77
CA ASN A 184 -0.09 -6.51 -65.89
C ASN A 184 -0.94 -5.54 -65.05
N SER A 185 -2.26 -5.48 -65.29
CA SER A 185 -3.17 -4.60 -64.56
C SER A 185 -3.49 -5.14 -63.16
N THR A 186 -3.74 -4.24 -62.20
CA THR A 186 -4.27 -4.62 -60.87
C THR A 186 -5.55 -5.45 -60.99
N HIS A 187 -6.41 -5.13 -61.95
CA HIS A 187 -7.66 -5.85 -62.20
C HIS A 187 -7.42 -7.33 -62.52
N TYR A 188 -6.49 -7.65 -63.43
CA TYR A 188 -6.14 -9.05 -63.71
C TYR A 188 -5.57 -9.75 -62.47
N ILE A 189 -4.67 -9.08 -61.74
CA ILE A 189 -4.04 -9.62 -60.53
C ILE A 189 -5.09 -10.00 -59.49
N LEU A 190 -6.09 -9.14 -59.26
CA LEU A 190 -7.19 -9.41 -58.33
C LEU A 190 -8.04 -10.62 -58.77
N LEU A 191 -8.42 -10.68 -60.05
CA LEU A 191 -9.21 -11.80 -60.59
C LEU A 191 -8.45 -13.13 -60.46
N TYR A 192 -7.17 -13.14 -60.84
CA TYR A 192 -6.35 -14.34 -60.81
C TYR A 192 -5.98 -14.77 -59.38
N ALA A 193 -5.78 -13.83 -58.47
CA ALA A 193 -5.64 -14.12 -57.05
C ALA A 193 -6.90 -14.79 -56.48
N GLY A 194 -8.08 -14.37 -56.94
CA GLY A 194 -9.36 -15.04 -56.64
C GLY A 194 -9.37 -16.50 -57.09
N VAL A 195 -8.96 -16.77 -58.34
CA VAL A 195 -8.84 -18.15 -58.88
C VAL A 195 -7.90 -19.00 -58.03
N LEU A 196 -6.72 -18.47 -57.68
CA LEU A 196 -5.75 -19.17 -56.85
C LEU A 196 -6.30 -19.46 -55.45
N THR A 197 -7.02 -18.50 -54.87
CA THR A 197 -7.63 -18.62 -53.54
C THR A 197 -8.73 -19.67 -53.53
N ASP A 198 -9.58 -19.73 -54.55
CA ASP A 198 -10.64 -20.74 -54.68
C ASP A 198 -10.07 -22.15 -54.89
N ALA A 199 -8.91 -22.23 -55.55
CA ALA A 199 -8.15 -23.48 -55.71
C ALA A 199 -7.32 -23.87 -54.48
N GLY A 200 -7.44 -23.14 -53.35
CA GLY A 200 -6.67 -23.38 -52.12
C GLY A 200 -5.18 -23.06 -52.21
N ARG A 201 -4.72 -22.39 -53.28
CA ARG A 201 -3.31 -22.04 -53.52
C ARG A 201 -2.97 -20.69 -52.88
N TYR A 202 -3.16 -20.59 -51.56
CA TYR A 202 -3.07 -19.32 -50.83
C TYR A 202 -1.69 -18.66 -50.91
N ASP A 203 -0.59 -19.41 -50.83
CA ASP A 203 0.76 -18.83 -50.87
C ASP A 203 1.08 -18.18 -52.24
N LYS A 204 0.56 -18.75 -53.32
CA LYS A 204 0.71 -18.17 -54.67
C LYS A 204 -0.10 -16.90 -54.82
N ALA A 205 -1.34 -16.89 -54.29
CA ALA A 205 -2.19 -15.72 -54.29
C ALA A 205 -1.57 -14.60 -53.44
N GLU A 206 -1.04 -14.94 -52.26
CA GLU A 206 -0.37 -14.01 -51.36
C GLU A 206 0.83 -13.36 -52.04
N LYS A 207 1.74 -14.15 -52.61
CA LYS A 207 2.90 -13.61 -53.31
C LYS A 207 2.49 -12.65 -54.42
N LEU A 208 1.54 -13.05 -55.26
CA LEU A 208 1.04 -12.23 -56.37
C LEU A 208 0.48 -10.88 -55.89
N LEU A 209 -0.33 -10.91 -54.83
CA LEU A 209 -0.95 -9.71 -54.25
C LEU A 209 0.08 -8.82 -53.55
N LEU A 210 1.03 -9.39 -52.80
CA LEU A 210 2.08 -8.65 -52.11
C LEU A 210 3.04 -7.97 -53.09
N ASP A 211 3.44 -8.67 -54.16
CA ASP A 211 4.29 -8.12 -55.20
C ASP A 211 3.62 -6.90 -55.86
N ARG A 212 2.30 -6.95 -56.11
CA ARG A 212 1.55 -5.78 -56.62
C ARG A 212 1.38 -4.70 -55.56
N PHE A 213 1.06 -5.07 -54.32
CA PHE A 213 0.84 -4.13 -53.20
C PHE A 213 2.09 -3.31 -52.88
N ALA A 214 3.28 -3.90 -52.97
CA ALA A 214 4.55 -3.23 -52.72
C ALA A 214 4.86 -2.10 -53.73
N LEU A 215 4.22 -2.11 -54.91
CA LEU A 215 4.39 -1.09 -55.94
C LEU A 215 3.49 0.13 -55.74
N MET A 216 2.51 0.09 -54.82
CA MET A 216 1.49 1.13 -54.67
C MET A 216 1.86 2.16 -53.59
N HIS A 217 1.64 3.45 -53.86
CA HIS A 217 1.81 4.51 -52.87
C HIS A 217 0.69 4.51 -51.82
N THR A 218 0.96 5.11 -50.66
CA THR A 218 0.16 4.99 -49.42
C THR A 218 -1.28 5.53 -49.51
N ASP A 219 -1.59 6.37 -50.49
CA ASP A 219 -2.88 7.05 -50.63
C ASP A 219 -3.59 6.70 -51.96
N GLU A 220 -3.20 5.62 -52.63
CA GLU A 220 -3.88 5.15 -53.84
C GLU A 220 -5.08 4.27 -53.48
N HIS A 221 -6.24 4.53 -54.09
CA HIS A 221 -7.44 3.71 -53.94
C HIS A 221 -7.19 2.22 -54.26
N GLU A 222 -6.32 1.93 -55.24
CA GLU A 222 -5.92 0.56 -55.57
C GLU A 222 -5.25 -0.17 -54.39
N LYS A 223 -4.52 0.57 -53.54
CA LYS A 223 -3.89 0.02 -52.34
C LYS A 223 -4.93 -0.36 -51.28
N ALA A 224 -6.00 0.41 -51.16
CA ALA A 224 -7.12 0.07 -50.28
C ALA A 224 -7.74 -1.27 -50.68
N VAL A 225 -8.07 -1.42 -51.97
CA VAL A 225 -8.66 -2.65 -52.53
C VAL A 225 -7.72 -3.85 -52.34
N LEU A 226 -6.43 -3.71 -52.65
CA LEU A 226 -5.45 -4.78 -52.44
C LEU A 226 -5.30 -5.13 -50.95
N GLY A 227 -5.33 -4.15 -50.06
CA GLY A 227 -5.31 -4.35 -48.61
C GLY A 227 -6.51 -5.17 -48.13
N TYR A 228 -7.72 -4.82 -48.56
CA TYR A 228 -8.92 -5.60 -48.24
C TYR A 228 -8.83 -7.06 -48.72
N VAL A 229 -8.36 -7.27 -49.95
CA VAL A 229 -8.20 -8.62 -50.53
C VAL A 229 -7.13 -9.42 -49.81
N LEU A 230 -5.99 -8.80 -49.45
CA LEU A 230 -4.95 -9.42 -48.61
C LEU A 230 -5.49 -9.78 -47.23
N GLY A 231 -6.22 -8.88 -46.56
CA GLY A 231 -6.86 -9.16 -45.28
C GLY A 231 -7.80 -10.37 -45.35
N THR A 232 -8.63 -10.43 -46.40
CA THR A 232 -9.53 -11.56 -46.67
C THR A 232 -8.77 -12.87 -46.94
N LEU A 233 -7.64 -12.80 -47.65
CA LEU A 233 -6.78 -13.96 -47.88
C LEU A 233 -6.19 -14.46 -46.55
N TYR A 234 -5.67 -13.58 -45.69
CA TYR A 234 -5.16 -13.96 -44.38
C TYR A 234 -6.25 -14.46 -43.43
N LYS A 235 -7.51 -14.02 -43.62
CA LYS A 235 -8.70 -14.60 -42.96
C LYS A 235 -8.89 -16.06 -43.34
N LYS A 236 -8.82 -16.39 -44.64
CA LYS A 236 -8.84 -17.78 -45.12
C LYS A 236 -7.64 -18.59 -44.60
N LYS A 237 -6.46 -17.98 -44.48
CA LYS A 237 -5.25 -18.61 -43.88
C LYS A 237 -5.29 -18.68 -42.34
N LYS A 238 -6.31 -18.13 -41.68
CA LYS A 238 -6.44 -18.05 -40.21
C LYS A 238 -5.28 -17.30 -39.53
N ASN A 239 -4.62 -16.37 -40.23
CA ASN A 239 -3.57 -15.52 -39.66
C ASN A 239 -4.17 -14.18 -39.21
N VAL A 240 -4.65 -14.11 -37.96
CA VAL A 240 -5.33 -12.93 -37.41
C VAL A 240 -4.44 -11.68 -37.36
N PRO A 241 -3.15 -11.75 -36.95
CA PRO A 241 -2.29 -10.57 -36.96
C PRO A 241 -2.15 -9.93 -38.34
N LYS A 242 -2.00 -10.72 -39.41
CA LYS A 242 -1.93 -10.20 -40.78
C LYS A 242 -3.29 -9.71 -41.31
N GLN A 243 -4.40 -10.31 -40.88
CA GLN A 243 -5.74 -9.75 -41.16
C GLN A 243 -5.85 -8.32 -40.65
N ILE A 244 -5.50 -8.10 -39.38
CA ILE A 244 -5.53 -6.78 -38.73
C ILE A 244 -4.67 -5.78 -39.50
N GLU A 245 -3.44 -6.16 -39.87
CA GLU A 245 -2.51 -5.29 -40.61
C GLU A 245 -3.14 -4.78 -41.91
N TYR A 246 -3.59 -5.69 -42.78
CA TYR A 246 -4.08 -5.28 -44.10
C TYR A 246 -5.47 -4.65 -44.07
N PHE A 247 -6.37 -5.08 -43.18
CA PHE A 247 -7.65 -4.41 -43.01
C PHE A 247 -7.49 -3.01 -42.43
N ALA A 248 -6.56 -2.78 -41.50
CA ALA A 248 -6.27 -1.44 -40.98
C ALA A 248 -5.64 -0.51 -42.03
N ILE A 249 -4.78 -1.03 -42.91
CA ILE A 249 -4.26 -0.25 -44.05
C ILE A 249 -5.41 0.16 -44.98
N SER A 250 -6.25 -0.79 -45.39
CA SER A 250 -7.40 -0.48 -46.26
C SER A 250 -8.36 0.51 -45.61
N ALA A 251 -8.72 0.28 -44.35
CA ALA A 251 -9.59 1.15 -43.57
C ALA A 251 -9.02 2.58 -43.44
N SER A 252 -7.69 2.73 -43.34
CA SER A 252 -7.05 4.02 -43.28
C SER A 252 -7.16 4.79 -44.59
N CYS A 253 -6.99 4.11 -45.74
CA CYS A 253 -7.21 4.71 -47.05
C CYS A 253 -8.69 5.11 -47.21
N ASP A 254 -9.63 4.24 -46.82
CA ASP A 254 -11.07 4.52 -46.92
C ASP A 254 -11.48 5.75 -46.09
N ILE A 255 -10.92 5.95 -44.89
CA ILE A 255 -11.17 7.15 -44.09
C ILE A 255 -10.65 8.41 -44.80
N LYS A 256 -9.42 8.38 -45.33
CA LYS A 256 -8.81 9.53 -46.01
C LYS A 256 -9.58 9.93 -47.27
N ASP A 257 -10.09 8.95 -48.00
CA ASP A 257 -10.93 9.14 -49.19
C ASP A 257 -12.40 9.42 -48.86
N ALA A 258 -12.76 9.45 -47.57
CA ALA A 258 -14.14 9.58 -47.09
C ALA A 258 -15.11 8.60 -47.78
N ILE A 259 -14.69 7.33 -47.86
CA ILE A 259 -15.51 6.20 -48.32
C ILE A 259 -16.34 5.69 -47.13
N LYS A 260 -17.67 5.64 -47.30
CA LYS A 260 -18.63 5.27 -46.25
C LYS A 260 -19.10 3.81 -46.34
N GLU A 261 -18.76 3.16 -47.44
CA GLU A 261 -19.04 1.74 -47.69
C GLU A 261 -18.28 0.79 -46.73
N ASN A 262 -17.12 1.25 -46.25
CA ASN A 262 -16.27 0.80 -45.14
C ASN A 262 -16.28 -0.69 -44.71
N ALA A 263 -16.25 -1.63 -45.66
CA ALA A 263 -16.19 -3.08 -45.40
C ALA A 263 -14.92 -3.48 -44.61
N SER A 264 -13.81 -2.81 -44.84
CA SER A 264 -12.53 -3.07 -44.16
C SER A 264 -12.60 -2.78 -42.66
N MET A 265 -13.34 -1.76 -42.22
CA MET A 265 -13.51 -1.45 -40.80
C MET A 265 -14.31 -2.51 -40.06
N LEU A 266 -15.35 -3.05 -40.70
CA LEU A 266 -16.18 -4.13 -40.14
C LEU A 266 -15.35 -5.41 -39.96
N GLU A 267 -14.57 -5.78 -40.97
CA GLU A 267 -13.68 -6.95 -40.91
C GLU A 267 -12.54 -6.75 -39.89
N LEU A 268 -11.99 -5.54 -39.80
CA LEU A 268 -11.01 -5.19 -38.78
C LEU A 268 -11.59 -5.31 -37.37
N ALA A 269 -12.79 -4.78 -37.13
CA ALA A 269 -13.47 -4.89 -35.84
C ALA A 269 -13.64 -6.35 -35.43
N SER A 270 -14.03 -7.20 -36.40
CA SER A 270 -14.18 -8.65 -36.19
C SER A 270 -12.85 -9.32 -35.85
N ALA A 271 -11.76 -8.99 -36.55
CA ALA A 271 -10.43 -9.53 -36.30
C ALA A 271 -9.86 -9.08 -34.94
N LEU A 272 -10.06 -7.81 -34.56
CA LEU A 272 -9.69 -7.28 -33.24
C LEU A 272 -10.46 -7.98 -32.12
N PHE A 273 -11.76 -8.20 -32.33
CA PHE A 273 -12.59 -8.91 -31.36
C PHE A 273 -12.13 -10.35 -31.16
N GLN A 274 -11.74 -11.06 -32.24
CA GLN A 274 -11.17 -12.40 -32.14
C GLN A 274 -9.86 -12.45 -31.33
N LEU A 275 -9.07 -11.37 -31.34
CA LEU A 275 -7.83 -11.24 -30.56
C LEU A 275 -8.08 -10.83 -29.09
N GLY A 276 -9.32 -10.50 -28.72
CA GLY A 276 -9.66 -9.99 -27.38
C GLY A 276 -9.41 -8.49 -27.20
N GLU A 277 -9.11 -7.77 -28.29
CA GLU A 277 -8.91 -6.31 -28.33
C GLU A 277 -10.27 -5.59 -28.38
N VAL A 278 -11.08 -5.80 -27.34
CA VAL A 278 -12.51 -5.39 -27.28
C VAL A 278 -12.70 -3.87 -27.44
N GLU A 279 -11.82 -3.05 -26.88
CA GLU A 279 -11.94 -1.58 -26.92
C GLU A 279 -11.70 -1.03 -28.34
N ASN A 280 -10.66 -1.52 -29.01
CA ASN A 280 -10.36 -1.17 -30.40
C ASN A 280 -11.41 -1.72 -31.36
N ALA A 281 -11.86 -2.96 -31.13
CA ALA A 281 -12.96 -3.56 -31.88
C ALA A 281 -14.24 -2.72 -31.78
N TYR A 282 -14.57 -2.24 -30.58
CA TYR A 282 -15.73 -1.36 -30.34
C TYR A 282 -15.59 -0.02 -31.07
N THR A 283 -14.40 0.59 -31.07
CA THR A 283 -14.15 1.85 -31.80
C THR A 283 -14.34 1.67 -33.30
N CYS A 284 -13.82 0.57 -33.87
CA CYS A 284 -13.96 0.27 -35.29
C CYS A 284 -15.42 0.00 -35.69
N ILE A 285 -16.12 -0.89 -34.95
CA ILE A 285 -17.51 -1.25 -35.28
C ILE A 285 -18.46 -0.08 -35.12
N LYS A 286 -18.22 0.81 -34.14
CA LYS A 286 -18.99 2.04 -33.97
C LYS A 286 -18.82 2.98 -35.16
N SER A 287 -17.58 3.20 -35.60
CA SER A 287 -17.28 4.01 -36.78
C SER A 287 -17.94 3.44 -38.05
N ALA A 288 -17.93 2.11 -38.22
CA ALA A 288 -18.59 1.42 -39.33
C ALA A 288 -20.12 1.56 -39.27
N MET A 289 -20.72 1.47 -38.09
CA MET A 289 -22.17 1.65 -37.90
C MET A 289 -22.61 3.08 -38.23
N GLU A 290 -21.84 4.08 -37.79
CA GLU A 290 -22.09 5.49 -38.12
C GLU A 290 -22.05 5.73 -39.65
N ASP A 291 -21.08 5.13 -40.36
CA ASP A 291 -21.00 5.23 -41.81
C ASP A 291 -22.16 4.50 -42.52
N ALA A 292 -22.50 3.27 -42.09
CA ALA A 292 -23.58 2.49 -42.66
C ALA A 292 -24.94 3.21 -42.53
N THR A 293 -25.17 3.85 -41.38
CA THR A 293 -26.36 4.68 -41.13
C THR A 293 -26.38 5.90 -42.03
N PHE A 294 -25.22 6.53 -42.28
CA PHE A 294 -25.11 7.72 -43.12
C PHE A 294 -25.37 7.43 -44.62
N CYS A 295 -24.82 6.34 -45.16
CA CYS A 295 -24.89 6.04 -46.60
C CYS A 295 -26.18 5.32 -47.05
N ASN A 296 -27.11 5.05 -46.12
CA ASN A 296 -28.36 4.30 -46.36
C ASN A 296 -28.13 2.94 -47.07
N ALA A 297 -26.97 2.31 -46.84
CA ALA A 297 -26.58 1.07 -47.52
C ALA A 297 -27.20 -0.14 -46.82
N GLN A 298 -28.41 -0.52 -47.22
CA GLN A 298 -29.23 -1.56 -46.59
C GLN A 298 -28.48 -2.88 -46.33
N LEU A 299 -27.76 -3.41 -47.33
CA LEU A 299 -27.03 -4.68 -47.21
C LEU A 299 -25.91 -4.64 -46.17
N ARG A 300 -25.23 -3.49 -46.02
CA ARG A 300 -24.14 -3.32 -45.06
C ARG A 300 -24.63 -3.05 -43.66
N SER A 301 -25.71 -2.29 -43.55
CA SER A 301 -26.41 -2.10 -42.29
C SER A 301 -26.81 -3.45 -41.67
N ASP A 302 -27.27 -4.42 -42.47
CA ASP A 302 -27.59 -5.77 -42.00
C ASP A 302 -26.37 -6.55 -41.47
N GLU A 303 -25.21 -6.44 -42.13
CA GLU A 303 -23.97 -7.10 -41.68
C GLU A 303 -23.44 -6.50 -40.38
N VAL A 304 -23.39 -5.16 -40.29
CA VAL A 304 -22.94 -4.45 -39.10
C VAL A 304 -23.88 -4.73 -37.92
N MET A 305 -25.21 -4.76 -38.15
CA MET A 305 -26.20 -5.05 -37.11
C MET A 305 -26.08 -6.46 -36.50
N LYS A 306 -25.52 -7.43 -37.21
CA LYS A 306 -25.28 -8.79 -36.66
C LYS A 306 -24.13 -8.81 -35.65
N ILE A 307 -23.10 -8.01 -35.88
CA ILE A 307 -21.83 -8.06 -35.11
C ILE A 307 -21.81 -6.99 -34.02
N PHE A 308 -22.36 -5.80 -34.28
CA PHE A 308 -22.31 -4.66 -33.37
C PHE A 308 -22.82 -4.96 -31.96
N PRO A 309 -24.01 -5.57 -31.75
CA PRO A 309 -24.51 -5.85 -30.39
C PRO A 309 -23.62 -6.81 -29.60
N ILE A 310 -22.91 -7.72 -30.29
CA ILE A 310 -22.01 -8.69 -29.67
C ILE A 310 -20.77 -7.97 -29.12
N ILE A 311 -20.15 -7.12 -29.94
CA ILE A 311 -18.97 -6.34 -29.55
C ILE A 311 -19.35 -5.29 -28.49
N GLU A 312 -20.47 -4.60 -28.66
CA GLU A 312 -20.97 -3.62 -27.69
C GLU A 312 -21.19 -4.26 -26.32
N LYS A 313 -21.87 -5.42 -26.27
CA LYS A 313 -22.09 -6.14 -25.01
C LYS A 313 -20.76 -6.51 -24.34
N ALA A 314 -19.81 -7.06 -25.09
CA ALA A 314 -18.50 -7.41 -24.55
C ALA A 314 -17.72 -6.19 -24.04
N TYR A 315 -17.84 -5.05 -24.71
CA TYR A 315 -17.27 -3.78 -24.27
C TYR A 315 -17.91 -3.29 -22.96
N GLN A 316 -19.23 -3.33 -22.86
CA GLN A 316 -19.95 -2.95 -21.63
C GLN A 316 -19.58 -3.87 -20.45
N GLU A 317 -19.48 -5.18 -20.67
CA GLU A 317 -19.04 -6.14 -19.66
C GLU A 317 -17.60 -5.86 -19.19
N ARG A 318 -16.70 -5.47 -20.11
CA ARG A 318 -15.32 -5.08 -19.77
C ARG A 318 -15.27 -3.83 -18.92
N ILE A 319 -16.03 -2.78 -19.28
CA ILE A 319 -16.17 -1.57 -18.46
C ILE A 319 -16.73 -1.91 -17.09
N HIS A 320 -17.80 -2.71 -17.03
CA HIS A 320 -18.43 -3.09 -15.76
C HIS A 320 -17.47 -3.86 -14.85
N SER A 321 -16.69 -4.78 -15.42
CA SER A 321 -15.65 -5.53 -14.70
C SER A 321 -14.53 -4.62 -14.19
N GLN A 322 -14.03 -3.69 -15.00
CA GLN A 322 -13.03 -2.70 -14.60
C GLN A 322 -13.54 -1.80 -13.47
N ASN A 323 -14.76 -1.27 -13.60
CA ASN A 323 -15.40 -0.46 -12.56
C ASN A 323 -15.61 -1.25 -11.25
N THR A 324 -15.96 -2.53 -11.35
CA THR A 324 -16.10 -3.40 -10.17
C THR A 324 -14.75 -3.63 -9.48
N LYS A 325 -13.67 -3.88 -10.24
CA LYS A 325 -12.31 -4.00 -9.69
C LYS A 325 -11.86 -2.71 -9.01
N LEU A 326 -12.09 -1.56 -9.65
CA LEU A 326 -11.77 -0.25 -9.08
C LEU A 326 -12.54 0.00 -7.79
N ARG A 327 -13.85 -0.27 -7.77
CA ARG A 327 -14.69 -0.17 -6.57
C ARG A 327 -14.16 -1.05 -5.43
N ASN A 328 -13.82 -2.31 -5.72
CA ASN A 328 -13.28 -3.23 -4.71
C ASN A 328 -11.92 -2.77 -4.19
N ALA A 329 -11.04 -2.25 -5.06
CA ALA A 329 -9.77 -1.66 -4.66
C ALA A 329 -9.97 -0.44 -3.74
N LEU A 330 -10.92 0.45 -4.06
CA LEU A 330 -11.28 1.59 -3.22
C LEU A 330 -11.80 1.15 -1.84
N LEU A 331 -12.63 0.10 -1.78
CA LEU A 331 -13.10 -0.45 -0.50
C LEU A 331 -11.95 -0.99 0.35
N LEU A 332 -10.99 -1.69 -0.26
CA LEU A 332 -9.79 -2.18 0.44
C LEU A 332 -8.92 -1.03 0.97
N VAL A 333 -8.69 0.00 0.16
CA VAL A 333 -7.96 1.20 0.59
C VAL A 333 -8.68 1.88 1.76
N GLY A 334 -10.01 2.00 1.70
CA GLY A 334 -10.83 2.51 2.80
C GLY A 334 -10.69 1.68 4.09
N LEU A 335 -10.71 0.35 3.97
CA LEU A 335 -10.51 -0.57 5.10
C LEU A 335 -9.12 -0.37 5.75
N PHE A 336 -8.06 -0.28 4.94
CA PHE A 336 -6.70 -0.01 5.45
C PHE A 336 -6.59 1.34 6.14
N ALA A 337 -7.27 2.37 5.62
CA ALA A 337 -7.32 3.68 6.27
C ALA A 337 -7.96 3.59 7.67
N VAL A 338 -9.05 2.82 7.82
CA VAL A 338 -9.69 2.58 9.12
C VAL A 338 -8.74 1.86 10.08
N PHE A 339 -8.05 0.80 9.64
CA PHE A 339 -7.07 0.10 10.47
C PHE A 339 -5.93 1.02 10.90
N LEU A 340 -5.45 1.89 10.01
CA LEU A 340 -4.40 2.85 10.31
C LEU A 340 -4.85 3.86 11.36
N ILE A 341 -6.09 4.37 11.27
CA ILE A 341 -6.68 5.24 12.29
C ILE A 341 -6.75 4.51 13.64
N ILE A 342 -7.24 3.27 13.67
CA ILE A 342 -7.30 2.46 14.90
C ILE A 342 -5.90 2.27 15.49
N ALA A 343 -4.91 1.90 14.68
CA ALA A 343 -3.53 1.72 15.11
C ALA A 343 -2.94 3.01 15.72
N VAL A 344 -3.14 4.16 15.08
CA VAL A 344 -2.72 5.47 15.61
C VAL A 344 -3.40 5.77 16.95
N VAL A 345 -4.70 5.51 17.08
CA VAL A 345 -5.43 5.69 18.35
C VAL A 345 -4.90 4.75 19.44
N LEU A 346 -4.62 3.49 19.12
CA LEU A 346 -4.08 2.52 20.08
C LEU A 346 -2.66 2.92 20.52
N VAL A 347 -1.78 3.29 19.60
CA VAL A 347 -0.41 3.74 19.88
C VAL A 347 -0.43 4.99 20.77
N THR A 348 -1.25 5.98 20.44
CA THR A 348 -1.35 7.21 21.25
C THR A 348 -1.89 6.94 22.65
N ARG A 349 -2.88 6.04 22.80
CA ARG A 349 -3.36 5.58 24.12
C ARG A 349 -2.29 4.83 24.89
N GLN A 350 -1.56 3.93 24.23
CA GLN A 350 -0.49 3.15 24.86
C GLN A 350 0.64 4.06 25.34
N MET A 351 1.05 5.05 24.55
CA MET A 351 2.06 6.04 24.94
C MET A 351 1.63 6.86 26.15
N LYS A 352 0.37 7.32 26.20
CA LYS A 352 -0.18 8.00 27.38
C LYS A 352 -0.16 7.11 28.63
N ARG A 353 -0.50 5.82 28.49
CA ARG A 353 -0.45 4.85 29.61
C ARG A 353 0.98 4.64 30.09
N ILE A 354 1.93 4.45 29.18
CA ILE A 354 3.35 4.27 29.50
C ILE A 354 3.89 5.52 30.20
N ALA A 355 3.54 6.72 29.74
CA ALA A 355 3.95 7.97 30.40
C ALA A 355 3.44 8.07 31.84
N LYS A 356 2.18 7.67 32.10
CA LYS A 356 1.62 7.63 33.46
C LYS A 356 2.36 6.62 34.34
N ILE A 357 2.58 5.41 33.85
CA ILE A 357 3.32 4.36 34.59
C ILE A 357 4.74 4.84 34.90
N ARG A 358 5.46 5.41 33.93
CA ARG A 358 6.81 5.96 34.17
C ARG A 358 6.82 7.03 35.26
N LYS A 359 5.80 7.90 35.30
CA LYS A 359 5.68 8.92 36.34
C LYS A 359 5.45 8.31 37.72
N GLU A 360 4.57 7.32 37.83
CA GLU A 360 4.35 6.58 39.10
C GLU A 360 5.61 5.83 39.54
N LEU A 361 6.32 5.20 38.60
CA LEU A 361 7.56 4.47 38.86
C LEU A 361 8.68 5.40 39.32
N TYR A 362 8.77 6.60 38.74
CA TYR A 362 9.68 7.65 39.17
C TYR A 362 9.42 8.05 40.63
N HIS A 363 8.16 8.33 41.00
CA HIS A 363 7.81 8.67 42.38
C HIS A 363 8.12 7.54 43.36
N LYS A 364 7.76 6.29 43.04
CA LYS A 364 8.08 5.14 43.90
C LYS A 364 9.58 4.90 44.09
N ASN A 365 10.39 5.16 43.06
CA ASN A 365 11.84 5.09 43.20
C ASN A 365 12.39 6.17 44.14
N GLN A 366 11.85 7.39 44.08
CA GLN A 366 12.21 8.45 45.03
C GLN A 366 11.84 8.05 46.47
N ASP A 367 10.65 7.48 46.68
CA ASP A 367 10.24 7.00 48.01
C ASP A 367 11.17 5.90 48.54
N LEU A 368 11.58 4.97 47.67
CA LEU A 368 12.54 3.91 48.01
C LEU A 368 13.94 4.45 48.35
N GLU A 369 14.39 5.49 47.65
CA GLU A 369 15.67 6.13 47.91
C GLU A 369 15.68 6.82 49.28
N GLN A 370 14.62 7.57 49.60
CA GLN A 370 14.43 8.19 50.91
C GLN A 370 14.36 7.16 52.05
N LEU A 371 13.63 6.06 51.84
CA LEU A 371 13.53 5.00 52.84
C LEU A 371 14.89 4.32 53.08
N ASN A 372 15.68 4.10 52.02
CA ASN A 372 17.03 3.55 52.13
C ASN A 372 17.98 4.48 52.89
N GLU A 373 17.90 5.80 52.67
CA GLU A 373 18.69 6.77 53.44
C GLU A 373 18.33 6.72 54.92
N HIS A 374 17.03 6.72 55.25
CA HIS A 374 16.57 6.62 56.64
C HIS A 374 17.05 5.32 57.31
N LEU A 375 17.00 4.20 56.59
CA LEU A 375 17.47 2.92 57.11
C LEU A 375 18.97 2.95 57.46
N ARG A 376 19.79 3.59 56.62
CA ARG A 376 21.23 3.75 56.85
C ARG A 376 21.52 4.58 58.10
N ASP A 377 20.76 5.65 58.32
CA ASP A 377 20.91 6.49 59.52
C ASP A 377 20.60 5.70 60.80
N VAL A 378 19.49 4.95 60.81
CA VAL A 378 19.11 4.10 61.96
C VAL A 378 20.16 3.02 62.26
N VAL A 379 20.71 2.37 61.23
CA VAL A 379 21.78 1.38 61.39
C VAL A 379 23.04 2.01 62.00
N THR A 380 23.39 3.23 61.59
CA THR A 380 24.57 3.95 62.10
C THR A 380 24.42 4.26 63.59
N GLN A 381 23.27 4.81 63.99
CA GLN A 381 22.96 5.10 65.41
C GLN A 381 22.98 3.84 66.29
N LEU A 382 22.52 2.69 65.76
CA LEU A 382 22.53 1.44 66.49
C LEU A 382 23.96 0.93 66.74
N ASN A 383 24.85 1.05 65.76
CA ASN A 383 26.25 0.65 65.88
C ASN A 383 26.98 1.51 66.92
N GLU A 384 26.80 2.83 66.89
CA GLU A 384 27.37 3.75 67.89
C GLU A 384 26.92 3.38 69.33
N SER A 385 25.65 3.00 69.52
CA SER A 385 25.16 2.55 70.83
C SER A 385 25.79 1.25 71.31
N ASN A 386 26.12 0.34 70.39
CA ASN A 386 26.72 -0.95 70.73
C ASN A 386 28.19 -0.79 71.13
N GLU A 387 28.97 0.02 70.42
CA GLU A 387 30.38 0.27 70.76
C GLU A 387 30.55 0.80 72.19
N VAL A 388 29.66 1.70 72.61
CA VAL A 388 29.64 2.22 73.98
C VAL A 388 29.42 1.10 75.00
N LYS A 389 28.44 0.21 74.77
CA LYS A 389 28.15 -0.91 75.69
C LYS A 389 29.32 -1.89 75.79
N GLU A 390 29.96 -2.22 74.66
CA GLU A 390 31.09 -3.14 74.63
C GLU A 390 32.28 -2.61 75.45
N ALA A 391 32.59 -1.31 75.35
CA ALA A 391 33.66 -0.69 76.13
C ALA A 391 33.45 -0.83 77.66
N TYR A 392 32.22 -0.67 78.15
CA TYR A 392 31.92 -0.83 79.58
C TYR A 392 31.97 -2.27 80.07
N ILE A 393 31.57 -3.23 79.21
CA ILE A 393 31.73 -4.65 79.54
C ILE A 393 33.22 -4.97 79.71
N GLY A 394 34.08 -4.43 78.84
CA GLY A 394 35.53 -4.52 78.97
C GLY A 394 36.05 -3.97 80.31
N GLU A 395 35.61 -2.76 80.68
CA GLU A 395 36.03 -2.14 81.94
C GLU A 395 35.56 -2.93 83.18
N PHE A 396 34.34 -3.49 83.16
CA PHE A 396 33.84 -4.34 84.23
C PHE A 396 34.73 -5.56 84.48
N PHE A 397 35.13 -6.27 83.43
CA PHE A 397 36.02 -7.43 83.57
C PHE A 397 37.42 -7.03 84.06
N ASN A 398 37.93 -5.86 83.65
CA ASN A 398 39.18 -5.32 84.15
C ASN A 398 39.11 -5.10 85.67
N LEU A 399 38.01 -4.53 86.17
CA LEU A 399 37.79 -4.31 87.60
C LEU A 399 37.75 -5.61 88.41
N CYS A 400 37.08 -6.64 87.90
CA CYS A 400 37.11 -7.97 88.52
C CYS A 400 38.55 -8.50 88.64
N SER A 401 39.38 -8.32 87.61
CA SER A 401 40.80 -8.74 87.61
C SER A 401 41.63 -7.99 88.66
N VAL A 402 41.44 -6.66 88.76
CA VAL A 402 42.11 -5.83 89.78
C VAL A 402 41.72 -6.27 91.19
N TYR A 403 40.43 -6.53 91.43
CA TYR A 403 39.96 -7.00 92.75
C TYR A 403 40.50 -8.39 93.12
N ILE A 404 40.51 -9.33 92.18
CA ILE A 404 41.12 -10.66 92.40
C ILE A 404 42.59 -10.49 92.82
N SER A 405 43.34 -9.65 92.09
CA SER A 405 44.75 -9.36 92.40
C SER A 405 44.95 -8.75 93.79
N LYS A 406 44.03 -7.89 94.25
CA LYS A 406 44.05 -7.33 95.61
C LYS A 406 43.80 -8.39 96.68
N LEU A 407 42.80 -9.25 96.49
CA LEU A 407 42.51 -10.36 97.40
C LEU A 407 43.69 -11.31 97.55
N GLU A 408 44.37 -11.63 96.45
CA GLU A 408 45.61 -12.43 96.49
C GLU A 408 46.72 -11.75 97.30
N LYS A 409 46.92 -10.44 97.13
CA LYS A 409 47.91 -9.67 97.91
C LYS A 409 47.57 -9.69 99.40
N TYR A 410 46.30 -9.54 99.75
CA TYR A 410 45.84 -9.61 101.13
C TYR A 410 46.07 -11.00 101.74
N GLN A 411 45.71 -12.06 101.01
CA GLN A 411 45.96 -13.44 101.43
C GLN A 411 47.46 -13.70 101.65
N LYS A 412 48.33 -13.24 100.75
CA LYS A 412 49.79 -13.34 100.89
C LYS A 412 50.29 -12.59 102.13
N MET A 413 49.79 -11.38 102.39
CA MET A 413 50.15 -10.59 103.57
C MET A 413 49.77 -11.30 104.87
N LEU A 414 48.54 -11.84 104.97
CA LEU A 414 48.09 -12.62 106.13
C LEU A 414 48.93 -13.88 106.32
N THR A 415 49.20 -14.61 105.23
CA THR A 415 50.02 -15.83 105.25
C THR A 415 51.44 -15.56 105.75
N LYS A 416 52.03 -14.42 105.35
CA LYS A 416 53.34 -13.98 105.82
C LYS A 416 53.35 -13.70 107.34
N LYS A 417 52.39 -12.90 107.82
CA LYS A 417 52.25 -12.59 109.27
C LYS A 417 52.01 -13.84 110.13
N ALA A 418 51.29 -14.84 109.61
CA ALA A 418 51.10 -16.13 110.28
C ALA A 418 52.40 -16.97 110.33
N LYS A 419 53.19 -17.00 109.25
CA LYS A 419 54.48 -17.72 109.22
C LYS A 419 55.53 -17.13 110.17
N ASP A 420 55.57 -15.80 110.30
CA ASP A 420 56.53 -15.08 111.14
C ASP A 420 56.21 -15.21 112.65
N ARG A 421 55.21 -16.03 113.03
CA ARG A 421 54.69 -16.24 114.41
C ARG A 421 54.32 -14.94 115.14
N ASN A 422 54.03 -13.87 114.39
CA ASN A 422 53.72 -12.55 114.93
C ASN A 422 52.21 -12.44 115.26
N TRP A 423 51.77 -13.27 116.22
CA TRP A 423 50.35 -13.49 116.52
C TRP A 423 49.61 -12.23 116.99
N ASP A 424 50.28 -11.33 117.70
CA ASP A 424 49.70 -10.06 118.16
C ASP A 424 49.38 -9.13 116.98
N GLU A 425 50.30 -9.03 116.03
CA GLU A 425 50.15 -8.16 114.86
C GLU A 425 49.13 -8.73 113.87
N LEU A 426 49.06 -10.05 113.72
CA LEU A 426 48.04 -10.73 112.92
C LEU A 426 46.64 -10.51 113.51
N ASN A 427 46.47 -10.65 114.83
CA ASN A 427 45.21 -10.35 115.51
C ASN A 427 44.78 -8.89 115.33
N LYS A 428 45.74 -7.95 115.35
CA LYS A 428 45.47 -6.53 115.11
C LYS A 428 44.95 -6.28 113.69
N VAL A 429 45.55 -6.91 112.67
CA VAL A 429 45.10 -6.79 111.28
C VAL A 429 43.73 -7.45 111.06
N LEU A 430 43.50 -8.63 111.64
CA LEU A 430 42.22 -9.35 111.49
C LEU A 430 41.04 -8.66 112.20
N ARG A 431 41.31 -7.89 113.26
CA ARG A 431 40.30 -7.09 113.97
C ARG A 431 40.15 -5.66 113.41
N SER A 432 41.04 -5.22 112.53
CA SER A 432 40.99 -3.87 111.95
C SER A 432 39.93 -3.79 110.85
N THR A 433 39.12 -2.74 110.88
CA THR A 433 38.18 -2.37 109.81
C THR A 433 38.81 -1.48 108.74
N GLU A 434 40.05 -1.03 108.95
CA GLU A 434 40.74 -0.02 108.12
C GLU A 434 40.81 -0.42 106.64
N MET A 435 41.08 -1.70 106.34
CA MET A 435 41.11 -2.18 104.96
C MET A 435 39.72 -2.17 104.31
N ILE A 436 38.69 -2.53 105.07
CA ILE A 436 37.30 -2.52 104.58
C ILE A 436 36.88 -1.08 104.29
N GLU A 437 37.21 -0.15 105.19
CA GLU A 437 36.92 1.29 105.01
C GLU A 437 37.64 1.87 103.79
N GLN A 438 38.89 1.49 103.54
CA GLN A 438 39.64 1.92 102.36
C GLN A 438 39.04 1.35 101.06
N GLU A 439 38.71 0.06 101.02
CA GLU A 439 38.10 -0.56 99.83
C GLU A 439 36.70 0.00 99.56
N LEU A 440 35.92 0.34 100.59
CA LEU A 440 34.63 1.02 100.44
C LEU A 440 34.79 2.41 99.82
N LYS A 441 35.81 3.17 100.22
CA LYS A 441 36.09 4.49 99.65
C LYS A 441 36.46 4.39 98.16
N GLU A 442 37.28 3.41 97.80
CA GLU A 442 37.66 3.17 96.40
C GLU A 442 36.47 2.69 95.57
N PHE A 443 35.65 1.80 96.10
CA PHE A 443 34.41 1.34 95.47
C PHE A 443 33.46 2.49 95.16
N TYR A 444 33.27 3.41 96.12
CA TYR A 444 32.42 4.57 95.89
C TYR A 444 32.93 5.50 94.81
N LYS A 445 34.24 5.79 94.80
CA LYS A 445 34.84 6.62 93.74
C LYS A 445 34.66 5.97 92.37
N LEU A 446 34.91 4.67 92.29
CA LEU A 446 34.74 3.90 91.07
C LEU A 446 33.28 3.88 90.58
N PHE A 447 32.33 3.66 91.50
CA PHE A 447 30.91 3.72 91.19
C PHE A 447 30.52 5.09 90.64
N ASP A 448 30.98 6.16 91.28
CA ASP A 448 30.69 7.52 90.85
C ASP A 448 31.25 7.82 89.45
N ASP A 449 32.50 7.43 89.19
CA ASP A 449 33.16 7.62 87.90
C ASP A 449 32.45 6.88 86.76
N ILE A 450 32.16 5.59 86.95
CA ILE A 450 31.49 4.77 85.94
C ILE A 450 30.08 5.28 85.69
N PHE A 451 29.33 5.57 86.75
CA PHE A 451 27.95 5.99 86.63
C PHE A 451 27.81 7.35 85.94
N LEU A 452 28.67 8.33 86.28
CA LEU A 452 28.66 9.64 85.64
C LEU A 452 29.18 9.58 84.20
N HIS A 453 30.05 8.64 83.84
CA HIS A 453 30.43 8.44 82.43
C HIS A 453 29.28 7.81 81.62
N LEU A 454 28.53 6.87 82.21
CA LEU A 454 27.33 6.26 81.59
C LEU A 454 26.17 7.25 81.45
N PHE A 455 26.03 8.16 82.41
CA PHE A 455 24.98 9.17 82.44
C PHE A 455 25.57 10.56 82.70
N PRO A 456 26.25 11.17 81.70
CA PRO A 456 26.97 12.45 81.86
C PRO A 456 26.11 13.61 82.35
N HIS A 457 24.81 13.56 82.04
CA HIS A 457 23.85 14.60 82.41
C HIS A 457 23.01 14.24 83.64
N PHE A 458 23.32 13.12 84.33
CA PHE A 458 22.50 12.64 85.44
C PHE A 458 22.29 13.69 86.54
N ILE A 459 23.38 14.30 87.04
CA ILE A 459 23.27 15.29 88.13
C ILE A 459 22.44 16.50 87.68
N THR A 460 22.62 16.95 86.43
CA THR A 460 21.89 18.08 85.86
C THR A 460 20.39 17.77 85.73
N GLU A 461 20.03 16.63 85.14
CA GLU A 461 18.64 16.19 85.00
C GLU A 461 18.00 15.87 86.35
N PHE A 462 18.77 15.32 87.30
CA PHE A 462 18.32 15.04 88.66
C PHE A 462 18.03 16.33 89.44
N ASN A 463 18.92 17.32 89.36
CA ASN A 463 18.73 18.64 89.98
C ASN A 463 17.55 19.40 89.39
N ALA A 464 17.19 19.16 88.12
CA ALA A 464 15.98 19.73 87.52
C ALA A 464 14.68 19.21 88.18
N LEU A 465 14.73 18.11 88.93
CA LEU A 465 13.60 17.56 89.69
C LEU A 465 13.50 18.10 91.13
N LEU A 466 14.44 18.93 91.57
CA LEU A 466 14.53 19.48 92.93
C LEU A 466 14.25 21.00 92.95
N ALA A 467 13.84 21.52 94.10
CA ALA A 467 13.70 22.97 94.31
C ALA A 467 15.06 23.68 94.21
N GLU A 468 15.10 24.93 93.73
CA GLU A 468 16.36 25.61 93.39
C GLU A 468 17.33 25.74 94.57
N ASP A 469 16.79 25.95 95.77
CA ASP A 469 17.51 26.08 97.04
C ASP A 469 17.95 24.74 97.65
N GLU A 470 17.47 23.62 97.11
CA GLU A 470 17.71 22.26 97.61
C GLU A 470 18.52 21.37 96.64
N ARG A 471 19.04 21.95 95.55
CA ARG A 471 19.86 21.26 94.52
C ARG A 471 21.22 20.81 95.08
N PHE A 472 21.72 19.69 94.56
CA PHE A 472 23.05 19.20 94.88
C PHE A 472 24.11 19.93 94.04
N ALA A 473 25.15 20.46 94.67
CA ALA A 473 26.26 21.09 93.95
C ALA A 473 27.04 20.01 93.14
N PRO A 474 27.28 20.23 91.84
CA PRO A 474 28.08 19.30 91.04
C PRO A 474 29.53 19.35 91.50
N LYS A 475 30.03 18.25 92.06
CA LYS A 475 31.45 18.02 92.27
C LYS A 475 31.96 17.02 91.22
N PRO A 476 33.09 17.31 90.53
CA PRO A 476 33.66 16.36 89.59
C PRO A 476 34.00 15.04 90.31
N HIS A 477 33.53 13.91 89.78
CA HIS A 477 33.93 12.58 90.23
C HIS A 477 33.61 12.23 91.69
N GLU A 478 32.62 12.90 92.29
CA GLU A 478 32.20 12.65 93.66
C GLU A 478 30.69 12.86 93.82
N MET A 479 29.97 11.79 94.17
CA MET A 479 28.55 11.83 94.51
C MET A 479 28.35 11.75 96.02
N THR A 480 27.34 12.48 96.51
CA THR A 480 26.91 12.33 97.90
C THR A 480 26.20 10.97 98.09
N PRO A 481 26.09 10.46 99.33
CA PRO A 481 25.35 9.23 99.60
C PRO A 481 23.92 9.23 99.03
N GLU A 482 23.26 10.40 99.02
CA GLU A 482 21.94 10.56 98.42
C GLU A 482 21.98 10.38 96.90
N LEU A 483 22.91 11.04 96.21
CA LEU A 483 23.06 10.92 94.76
C LEU A 483 23.36 9.47 94.35
N ARG A 484 24.17 8.74 95.13
CA ARG A 484 24.42 7.31 94.90
C ARG A 484 23.17 6.45 95.03
N ILE A 485 22.31 6.72 96.01
CA ILE A 485 21.02 6.02 96.16
C ILE A 485 20.15 6.22 94.92
N PHE A 486 20.05 7.44 94.42
CA PHE A 486 19.24 7.73 93.23
C PHE A 486 19.89 7.27 91.93
N ALA A 487 21.22 7.22 91.87
CA ALA A 487 21.95 6.57 90.78
C ALA A 487 21.63 5.07 90.71
N LEU A 488 21.58 4.37 91.85
CA LEU A 488 21.19 2.96 91.91
C LEU A 488 19.74 2.74 91.50
N ILE A 489 18.83 3.62 91.94
CA ILE A 489 17.44 3.62 91.49
C ILE A 489 17.37 3.79 89.96
N ARG A 490 18.20 4.68 89.38
CA ARG A 490 18.31 4.86 87.94
C ARG A 490 18.83 3.62 87.22
N LEU A 491 19.72 2.84 87.84
CA LEU A 491 20.15 1.53 87.33
C LEU A 491 19.09 0.44 87.50
N GLY A 492 17.94 0.74 88.09
CA GLY A 492 16.83 -0.20 88.31
C GLY A 492 16.88 -0.93 89.65
N ILE A 493 17.82 -0.58 90.53
CA ILE A 493 17.91 -1.13 91.89
C ILE A 493 17.05 -0.25 92.80
N THR A 494 15.78 -0.60 92.94
CA THR A 494 14.77 0.20 93.66
C THR A 494 14.53 -0.25 95.11
N ASP A 495 14.90 -1.49 95.42
CA ASP A 495 14.72 -2.10 96.74
C ASP A 495 15.69 -1.50 97.77
N SER A 496 15.14 -0.94 98.86
CA SER A 496 15.95 -0.28 99.90
C SER A 496 16.93 -1.24 100.58
N SER A 497 16.61 -2.54 100.68
CA SER A 497 17.51 -3.52 101.29
C SER A 497 18.71 -3.79 100.40
N LYS A 498 18.50 -3.93 99.08
CA LYS A 498 19.59 -4.07 98.11
C LYS A 498 20.48 -2.83 98.06
N ILE A 499 19.90 -1.63 98.07
CA ILE A 499 20.67 -0.38 98.11
C ILE A 499 21.48 -0.29 99.42
N ALA A 500 20.89 -0.68 100.55
CA ALA A 500 21.56 -0.70 101.85
C ALA A 500 22.75 -1.66 101.85
N THR A 501 22.58 -2.85 101.28
CA THR A 501 23.69 -3.80 101.08
C THR A 501 24.78 -3.23 100.18
N PHE A 502 24.41 -2.62 99.05
CA PHE A 502 25.36 -2.08 98.07
C PHE A 502 26.17 -0.90 98.62
N LEU A 503 25.51 0.00 99.37
CA LEU A 503 26.14 1.18 99.96
C LEU A 503 26.61 0.95 101.41
N HIS A 504 26.61 -0.29 101.89
CA HIS A 504 27.02 -0.66 103.25
C HIS A 504 26.42 0.25 104.36
N TYR A 505 25.16 0.67 104.18
CA TYR A 505 24.39 1.46 105.14
C TYR A 505 23.31 0.60 105.79
N SER A 506 22.74 1.08 106.90
CA SER A 506 21.52 0.46 107.42
C SER A 506 20.32 0.75 106.52
N THR A 507 19.35 -0.17 106.46
CA THR A 507 18.09 0.03 105.73
C THR A 507 17.36 1.29 106.18
N ASN A 508 17.40 1.60 107.49
CA ASN A 508 16.85 2.84 108.06
C ASN A 508 17.57 4.09 107.52
N THR A 509 18.89 4.06 107.38
CA THR A 509 19.68 5.16 106.81
C THR A 509 19.28 5.44 105.36
N ILE A 510 19.12 4.39 104.54
CA ILE A 510 18.65 4.53 103.16
C ILE A 510 17.23 5.11 103.10
N TYR A 511 16.33 4.62 103.95
CA TYR A 511 14.95 5.13 104.02
C TYR A 511 14.90 6.62 104.37
N ASN A 512 15.74 7.04 105.33
CA ASN A 512 15.87 8.43 105.73
C ASN A 512 16.42 9.31 104.60
N TYR A 513 17.48 8.88 103.92
CA TYR A 513 18.03 9.61 102.78
C TYR A 513 17.02 9.73 101.62
N ARG A 514 16.31 8.65 101.27
CA ARG A 514 15.27 8.66 100.23
C ARG A 514 14.15 9.64 100.58
N THR A 515 13.61 9.52 101.79
CA THR A 515 12.52 10.39 102.28
C THR A 515 12.95 11.85 102.29
N ARG A 516 14.16 12.13 102.78
CA ARG A 516 14.73 13.48 102.83
C ARG A 516 14.81 14.11 101.44
N VAL A 517 15.29 13.39 100.43
CA VAL A 517 15.41 13.94 99.08
C VAL A 517 14.08 14.02 98.37
N ARG A 518 13.16 13.06 98.57
CA ARG A 518 11.78 13.16 98.05
C ARG A 518 11.07 14.41 98.58
N ASN A 519 11.36 14.83 99.81
CA ASN A 519 10.80 16.07 100.38
C ASN A 519 11.34 17.36 99.74
N LYS A 520 12.49 17.28 99.04
CA LYS A 520 13.13 18.39 98.32
C LYS A 520 12.68 18.50 96.85
N ALA A 521 11.88 17.55 96.38
CA ALA A 521 11.46 17.47 94.99
C ALA A 521 10.35 18.48 94.65
N ILE A 522 10.38 19.05 93.43
CA ILE A 522 9.30 19.89 92.88
C ILE A 522 8.17 19.09 92.22
N VAL A 523 8.36 17.77 92.08
CA VAL A 523 7.41 16.84 91.47
C VAL A 523 6.70 16.01 92.54
N PRO A 524 5.51 15.43 92.25
CA PRO A 524 4.78 14.60 93.21
C PRO A 524 5.65 13.46 93.76
N ARG A 525 5.62 13.28 95.09
CA ARG A 525 6.52 12.38 95.82
C ARG A 525 6.41 10.93 95.36
N GLU A 526 5.23 10.53 94.92
CA GLU A 526 4.90 9.19 94.42
C GLU A 526 5.57 8.91 93.07
N THR A 527 5.80 9.95 92.27
CA THR A 527 6.35 9.82 90.88
C THR A 527 7.82 10.22 90.77
N PHE A 528 8.42 10.74 91.85
CA PHE A 528 9.79 11.26 91.83
C PHE A 528 10.80 10.21 91.36
N GLU A 529 10.76 9.02 91.96
CA GLU A 529 11.71 7.95 91.62
C GLU A 529 11.49 7.38 90.21
N GLU A 530 10.24 7.34 89.72
CA GLU A 530 9.97 6.96 88.34
C GLU A 530 10.56 7.96 87.34
N LYS A 531 10.50 9.26 87.66
CA LYS A 531 11.17 10.29 86.85
C LYS A 531 12.68 10.16 86.92
N VAL A 532 13.25 9.86 88.09
CA VAL A 532 14.68 9.57 88.24
C VAL A 532 15.09 8.37 87.38
N MET A 533 14.29 7.31 87.31
CA MET A 533 14.56 6.15 86.43
C MET A 533 14.56 6.46 84.93
N LYS A 534 13.92 7.56 84.51
CA LYS A 534 13.83 8.00 83.11
C LYS A 534 14.93 8.97 82.69
N ILE A 535 15.72 9.48 83.63
CA ILE A 535 16.86 10.39 83.35
C ILE A 535 17.80 9.75 82.31
N GLY A 536 18.12 10.43 81.22
CA GLY A 536 18.94 9.86 80.15
C GLY A 536 18.36 8.63 79.41
N LYS A 537 17.06 8.29 79.55
CA LYS A 537 16.33 7.46 78.58
C LYS A 537 15.68 8.39 77.56
N LYS A 538 16.15 8.37 76.30
CA LYS A 538 15.39 8.91 75.17
C LYS A 538 14.35 7.88 74.73
#